data_AF-A0AAV6YID6-F1
#
_entry.id   AF-A0AAV6YID6-F1
#
_cell.length_a   1.000
_cell.length_b   1.000
_cell.length_c   1.000
_cell.angle_alpha   90.00
_cell.angle_beta   90.00
_cell.angle_gamma   90.00
#
_symmetry.space_group_name_H-M   'P 1'
#
loop_
_entity.id
_entity.type
_entity.pdbx_description
1 polymer ?
#
loop_
_entity_poly.entity_id
_entity_poly.type
_entity_poly.pdbx_seq_one_letter_code
_entity_poly.pdbx_strand_id
1 'polypeptide(L)' 'LLAGDDTCRYLISSGRFLGENVWQPYSCMMHKYKSSEAGTCLRDQHLTFVGDSRIRQLFYAFLKILNPQIKEQGIKV' A
#
# COMPACT_ATOMS: atom_id res chain seq x y z
N LEU A 1 13.50 -29.33 -11.45
CA LEU A 1 12.22 -28.95 -10.80
C LEU A 1 12.34 -27.48 -10.39
N LEU A 2 11.96 -26.56 -11.27
CA LEU A 2 11.87 -25.14 -10.92
C LEU A 2 10.53 -24.96 -10.22
N ALA A 3 10.54 -24.94 -8.89
CA ALA A 3 9.37 -24.66 -8.06
C ALA A 3 9.01 -23.18 -8.17
N GLY A 4 8.44 -22.77 -9.30
CA GLY A 4 7.98 -21.40 -9.56
C GLY A 4 6.49 -21.20 -9.27
N ASP A 5 5.72 -22.27 -9.07
CA ASP A 5 4.25 -22.27 -9.19
C ASP A 5 3.52 -21.49 -8.08
N ASP A 6 4.13 -21.27 -6.92
CA ASP A 6 3.43 -20.63 -5.78
C ASP A 6 4.00 -19.28 -5.31
N THR A 7 5.03 -18.75 -5.99
CA THR A 7 5.68 -17.50 -5.57
C THR A 7 4.72 -16.30 -5.62
N CYS A 8 3.94 -16.13 -6.68
CA CYS A 8 2.95 -15.05 -6.78
C CYS A 8 1.85 -15.16 -5.70
N ARG A 9 1.38 -16.38 -5.42
CA ARG A 9 0.34 -16.63 -4.40
C ARG A 9 0.84 -16.25 -3.01
N TYR A 10 2.06 -16.60 -2.67
CA TYR A 10 2.68 -16.24 -1.38
C TYR A 10 3.14 -14.79 -1.30
N LEU A 11 3.29 -14.08 -2.42
CA LEU A 11 3.66 -12.66 -2.45
C LEU A 11 2.47 -11.73 -2.22
N ILE A 12 1.34 -11.97 -2.90
CA ILE A 12 0.25 -10.98 -2.99
C ILE A 12 -1.08 -11.53 -2.47
N SER A 13 -1.24 -12.85 -2.36
CA SER A 13 -2.56 -13.47 -2.13
C SER A 13 -2.67 -14.25 -0.81
N SER A 14 -1.59 -14.45 -0.08
CA SER A 14 -1.61 -15.20 1.18
C SER A 14 -0.58 -14.69 2.19
N GLY A 15 -1.00 -14.63 3.44
CA GLY A 15 -0.23 -14.04 4.53
C GLY A 15 -0.95 -14.15 5.86
N ARG A 16 -0.40 -13.50 6.89
CA ARG A 16 -0.94 -13.48 8.25
C ARG A 16 -0.84 -12.09 8.86
N PHE A 17 -1.67 -11.83 9.87
CA PHE A 17 -1.49 -10.66 10.72
C PHE A 17 -0.47 -10.98 11.81
N LEU A 18 0.49 -10.08 12.01
CA LEU A 18 1.52 -10.21 13.05
C LEU A 18 1.16 -9.48 14.36
N GLY A 19 0.03 -8.76 14.38
CA GLY A 19 -0.34 -7.83 15.45
C GLY A 19 -0.27 -6.37 14.97
N GLU A 20 -0.81 -5.44 15.76
CA GLU A 20 -0.76 -3.99 15.49
C GLU A 20 -1.24 -3.57 14.09
N ASN A 21 -2.24 -4.27 13.54
CA ASN A 21 -2.77 -4.05 12.18
C ASN A 21 -1.73 -4.23 11.05
N VAL A 22 -0.65 -4.99 11.30
CA VAL A 22 0.35 -5.32 10.30
C VAL A 22 0.00 -6.65 9.64
N TRP A 23 -0.36 -6.60 8.36
CA TRP A 23 -0.47 -7.78 7.50
C TRP A 23 0.88 -8.07 6.82
N GLN A 24 1.26 -9.35 6.76
CA GLN A 24 2.51 -9.79 6.16
C GLN A 24 2.33 -11.04 5.29
N PRO A 25 2.79 -11.01 4.02
CA PRO A 25 2.84 -12.19 3.16
C PRO A 25 3.71 -13.31 3.75
N TYR A 26 3.44 -14.56 3.36
CA TYR A 26 4.27 -15.69 3.79
C TYR A 26 5.64 -15.76 3.09
N SER A 27 5.76 -15.14 1.91
CA SER A 27 6.98 -15.17 1.10
C SER A 27 8.08 -14.23 1.61
N CYS A 28 7.80 -12.94 1.69
CA CYS A 28 8.76 -11.90 2.06
C CYS A 28 8.13 -10.85 2.98
N MET A 29 9.00 -10.10 3.66
CA MET A 29 8.56 -9.01 4.53
C MET A 29 8.18 -7.79 3.71
N MET A 30 7.02 -7.19 4.00
CA MET A 30 6.60 -5.95 3.35
C MET A 30 7.49 -4.80 3.81
N HIS A 31 8.08 -4.08 2.85
CA HIS A 31 8.82 -2.85 3.15
C HIS A 31 7.87 -1.75 3.60
N LYS A 32 8.21 -1.09 4.70
CA LYS A 32 7.49 0.10 5.20
C LYS A 32 8.14 1.35 4.61
N TYR A 33 7.55 1.86 3.54
CA TYR A 33 8.05 3.06 2.85
C TYR A 33 7.98 4.30 3.75
N LYS A 34 9.09 5.05 3.79
CA LYS A 34 9.12 6.40 4.36
C LYS A 34 8.68 7.43 3.31
N SER A 35 8.18 8.58 3.75
CA SER A 35 7.76 9.67 2.85
C SER A 35 8.87 10.11 1.89
N SER A 36 10.13 10.14 2.33
CA SER A 36 11.28 10.47 1.47
C SER A 36 11.55 9.44 0.38
N GLU A 37 11.39 8.15 0.69
CA GLU A 37 11.58 7.06 -0.27
C GLU A 37 10.47 7.09 -1.32
N ALA A 38 9.23 7.22 -0.87
CA ALA A 38 8.07 7.28 -1.74
C ALA A 38 8.12 8.52 -2.64
N GLY A 39 8.49 9.69 -2.11
CA GLY A 39 8.67 10.92 -2.89
C GLY A 39 9.77 10.80 -3.94
N THR A 40 10.87 10.10 -3.63
CA THR A 40 11.95 9.86 -4.59
C THR A 40 11.52 8.90 -5.70
N CYS A 41 10.84 7.81 -5.34
CA CYS A 41 10.38 6.77 -6.25
C CYS A 41 9.32 7.28 -7.24
N LEU A 42 8.42 8.16 -6.76
CA LEU A 42 7.30 8.68 -7.53
C LEU A 42 7.60 10.03 -8.21
N ARG A 43 8.84 10.51 -8.10
CA ARG A 43 9.26 11.75 -8.77
C ARG A 43 9.01 11.61 -10.27
N ASP A 44 8.34 12.61 -10.83
CA ASP A 44 7.95 12.68 -12.25
C ASP A 44 6.95 11.60 -12.70
N GLN A 45 6.29 10.90 -11.77
CA GLN A 45 5.22 9.92 -12.06
C GLN A 45 3.83 10.53 -11.84
N HIS A 46 2.89 10.17 -12.71
CA HIS A 46 1.48 10.51 -12.54
C HIS A 46 0.69 9.25 -12.13
N LEU A 47 0.05 9.31 -10.97
CA LEU A 47 -0.76 8.23 -10.43
C LEU A 47 -2.23 8.63 -10.46
N THR A 48 -3.10 7.74 -10.93
CA THR A 48 -4.56 7.95 -10.95
C THR A 48 -5.26 6.80 -10.24
N PHE A 49 -6.12 7.15 -9.27
CA PHE A 49 -6.96 6.20 -8.55
C PHE A 49 -8.38 6.30 -9.12
N VAL A 50 -8.90 5.19 -9.65
CA VAL A 50 -10.23 5.14 -10.30
C VAL A 50 -11.10 4.12 -9.58
N GLY A 51 -12.27 4.56 -9.11
CA GLY A 51 -13.25 3.68 -8.47
C GLY A 51 -14.24 4.43 -7.59
N ASP A 52 -14.80 3.71 -6.62
CA ASP A 52 -15.83 4.22 -5.70
C ASP A 52 -15.24 4.89 -4.44
N SER A 53 -16.08 5.10 -3.44
CA SER A 53 -15.70 5.69 -2.15
C SER A 53 -14.56 4.94 -1.44
N ARG A 54 -14.42 3.63 -1.64
CA ARG A 54 -13.33 2.83 -1.05
C ARG A 54 -12.00 3.13 -1.71
N ILE A 55 -11.98 3.29 -3.04
CA ILE A 55 -10.77 3.69 -3.76
C ILE A 55 -10.38 5.13 -3.39
N ARG A 56 -11.35 6.02 -3.16
CA ARG A 56 -11.09 7.37 -2.63
C ARG A 56 -10.45 7.33 -1.23
N GLN A 57 -10.93 6.46 -0.33
CA GLN A 57 -10.31 6.27 0.99
C GLN A 57 -8.87 5.74 0.87
N LEU A 58 -8.63 4.79 -0.05
CA LEU A 58 -7.29 4.26 -0.32
C LEU A 58 -6.35 5.34 -0.86
N PHE A 59 -6.84 6.21 -1.75
CA PHE A 59 -6.08 7.37 -2.24
C PHE A 59 -5.63 8.28 -1.10
N TYR A 60 -6.52 8.63 -0.17
CA TYR A 60 -6.14 9.46 0.98
C TYR A 60 -5.18 8.74 1.95
N ALA A 61 -5.35 7.44 2.16
CA ALA A 61 -4.40 6.64 2.93
C ALA A 61 -3.01 6.64 2.27
N PHE A 62 -2.95 6.51 0.94
CA PHE A 62 -1.72 6.59 0.17
C PHE A 62 -1.06 7.98 0.25
N LEU A 63 -1.84 9.06 0.12
CA LEU A 63 -1.33 10.42 0.27
C LEU A 63 -0.71 10.68 1.64
N LYS A 64 -1.25 10.09 2.71
CA LYS A 64 -0.66 10.19 4.06
C LYS A 64 0.72 9.54 4.17
N ILE A 65 1.04 8.55 3.33
CA ILE A 65 2.39 7.97 3.25
C ILE A 65 3.36 9.00 2.64
N LEU A 66 2.92 9.73 1.61
CA LEU A 66 3.73 10.77 0.94
C LEU A 66 3.89 12.02 1.79
N ASN A 67 2.80 12.46 2.43
CA ASN A 67 2.77 13.62 3.30
C ASN A 67 1.76 13.39 4.44
N PRO A 68 2.23 13.10 5.67
CA PRO A 68 1.37 12.82 6.81
C PRO A 68 0.41 13.95 7.21
N GLN A 69 0.64 15.18 6.73
CA GLN A 69 -0.20 16.34 7.05
C GLN A 69 -1.48 16.42 6.20
N ILE A 70 -1.61 15.58 5.16
CA ILE A 70 -2.79 15.58 4.29
C ILE A 70 -4.02 15.08 5.06
N LYS A 71 -5.08 15.90 5.01
CA LYS A 71 -6.40 15.57 5.57
C LYS A 71 -7.36 15.20 4.45
N GLU A 72 -8.20 14.20 4.69
CA GLU A 72 -9.30 13.88 3.79
C GLU A 72 -10.35 14.99 3.87
N GLN A 73 -10.56 15.72 2.78
CA GLN A 73 -11.63 16.69 2.68
C GLN A 73 -12.94 15.94 2.36
N GLY A 74 -13.96 16.12 3.21
CA GLY A 74 -15.31 15.59 2.96
C GLY A 74 -15.72 14.34 3.71
N ILE A 75 -15.10 14.02 4.86
CA ILE A 75 -15.77 13.14 5.83
C ILE A 75 -17.02 13.88 6.30
N LYS A 76 -18.21 13.41 5.87
CA LYS A 76 -19.46 13.76 6.54
C LYS A 76 -19.37 13.13 7.93
N VAL A 77 -19.08 13.95 8.93
CA VAL A 77 -19.35 13.62 10.35
C VAL A 77 -20.83 13.37 10.54
#